data_AF-W3X7Z4-F1
#
_entry.id   AF-W3X7Z4-F1
#
_cell.length_a   1.000
_cell.length_b   1.000
_cell.length_c   1.000
_cell.angle_alpha   90.00
_cell.angle_beta   90.00
_cell.angle_gamma   90.00
#
_symmetry.space_group_name_H-M   'P 1'
#
loop_
_entity.id
_entity.type
_entity.pdbx_description
1 polymer ?
#
loop_
_entity_poly.entity_id
_entity_poly.type
_entity_poly.pdbx_seq_one_letter_code
_entity_poly.pdbx_strand_id
1 'polypeptide(L)'
;MGRPEEASGALSKQGDDVPPPPYQESSDATSSQPLHQQVRSTQNANFSAAQPQQQAYINRQFPGKFSMYSQSGGFGTTYYLGEHGSHPLYIVKTHTGWSGSPDVVLHSGPSESSPPLAGVSANTLSRSATVELPPLPGSGRTAAEEPLAFSGFSHGTFTFSIEVGSVGRRESFEWRHSHGNEVDSLGGSSSGWKLVRLATDAPGGQGKGSHFVGGGPQSSDAKEVVAVWSNARMSMSKLFNFQFLGSGVTGALGERWAVMAVITALRIWDKERKARSAAAA
;
A
#
# COMPACT_ATOMS: atom_id res chain seq x y z
N MET A 1 -57.49 30.07 -41.89
CA MET A 1 -56.23 30.83 -41.75
C MET A 1 -55.28 30.01 -40.90
N GLY A 2 -54.14 29.47 -41.32
CA GLY A 2 -53.54 29.19 -42.63
C GLY A 2 -52.48 28.12 -42.34
N ARG A 3 -52.51 27.01 -43.10
CA ARG A 3 -51.38 26.06 -43.25
C ARG A 3 -50.29 26.70 -44.14
N PRO A 4 -49.06 26.16 -44.14
CA PRO A 4 -48.65 25.13 -45.13
C PRO A 4 -48.05 23.88 -44.45
N GLU A 5 -48.21 22.64 -44.93
CA GLU A 5 -47.55 21.98 -46.09
C GLU A 5 -46.01 21.93 -45.93
N GLU A 6 -45.29 20.81 -46.08
CA GLU A 6 -45.42 19.73 -47.07
C GLU A 6 -45.03 18.34 -46.56
N ALA A 7 -45.53 17.34 -47.28
CA ALA A 7 -45.13 15.94 -47.26
C ALA A 7 -44.27 15.61 -48.51
N SER A 8 -43.47 14.54 -48.43
CA SER A 8 -43.06 13.67 -49.54
C SER A 8 -42.70 12.32 -48.91
N GLY A 9 -43.30 11.17 -49.27
CA GLY A 9 -43.34 10.54 -50.60
C GLY A 9 -41.98 9.86 -50.83
N ALA A 10 -41.80 8.55 -51.07
CA ALA A 10 -42.49 7.55 -51.90
C ALA A 10 -41.85 6.16 -51.55
N LEU A 11 -42.55 5.03 -51.37
CA LEU A 11 -43.22 4.12 -52.33
C LEU A 11 -42.42 2.80 -52.59
N SER A 12 -43.08 1.65 -52.35
CA SER A 12 -42.95 0.34 -53.03
C SER A 12 -41.71 -0.55 -52.73
N LYS A 13 -41.74 -1.91 -52.69
CA LYS A 13 -42.72 -2.98 -53.02
C LYS A 13 -42.12 -4.36 -52.56
N GLN A 14 -42.94 -5.29 -52.03
CA GLN A 14 -43.32 -6.60 -52.64
C GLN A 14 -42.38 -7.79 -52.29
N GLY A 15 -42.83 -8.76 -51.47
CA GLY A 15 -43.37 -10.09 -51.84
C GLY A 15 -42.52 -11.17 -51.11
N ASP A 16 -42.91 -12.41 -50.78
CA ASP A 16 -44.11 -13.22 -50.81
C ASP A 16 -43.93 -14.33 -49.74
N ASP A 17 -45.04 -14.97 -49.40
CA ASP A 17 -45.33 -15.95 -48.36
C ASP A 17 -44.96 -17.40 -48.76
N VAL A 18 -44.22 -18.18 -47.95
CA VAL A 18 -44.23 -19.68 -47.95
C VAL A 18 -43.77 -20.24 -46.58
N PRO A 19 -44.51 -21.18 -45.95
CA PRO A 19 -44.11 -21.85 -44.70
C PRO A 19 -43.17 -23.04 -44.94
N PRO A 20 -42.33 -23.45 -43.95
CA PRO A 20 -41.49 -24.63 -44.10
C PRO A 20 -42.29 -25.95 -43.93
N PRO A 21 -41.92 -27.02 -44.65
CA PRO A 21 -42.69 -28.27 -44.74
C PRO A 21 -42.45 -29.22 -43.55
N PRO A 22 -43.39 -30.15 -43.25
CA PRO A 22 -43.19 -31.22 -42.27
C PRO A 22 -42.53 -32.47 -42.88
N TYR A 23 -41.79 -33.20 -42.02
CA TYR A 23 -40.90 -34.33 -42.28
C TYR A 23 -41.49 -35.56 -43.00
N GLN A 24 -40.68 -36.21 -43.86
CA GLN A 24 -40.64 -37.67 -44.06
C GLN A 24 -39.21 -38.19 -44.36
N GLU A 25 -38.99 -39.45 -43.97
CA GLU A 25 -37.72 -40.17 -43.78
C GLU A 25 -37.41 -41.19 -44.91
N SER A 26 -36.21 -41.79 -44.88
CA SER A 26 -35.65 -42.95 -45.64
C SER A 26 -34.71 -42.60 -46.81
N SER A 27 -33.59 -43.27 -47.09
CA SER A 27 -32.75 -44.31 -46.44
C SER A 27 -31.53 -44.55 -47.36
N ASP A 28 -30.34 -44.80 -46.80
CA ASP A 28 -29.17 -45.57 -47.32
C ASP A 28 -28.62 -45.27 -48.75
N ALA A 29 -27.33 -45.36 -49.11
CA ALA A 29 -26.13 -45.91 -48.52
C ALA A 29 -24.86 -45.41 -49.28
N THR A 30 -23.71 -45.45 -48.59
CA THR A 30 -22.40 -45.97 -49.06
C THR A 30 -21.34 -45.06 -49.76
N SER A 31 -20.22 -44.91 -49.02
CA SER A 31 -18.78 -44.89 -49.41
C SER A 31 -18.13 -43.60 -49.97
N SER A 32 -16.94 -43.11 -49.55
CA SER A 32 -15.88 -43.58 -48.61
C SER A 32 -14.93 -42.44 -48.16
N GLN A 33 -14.60 -42.38 -46.84
CA GLN A 33 -13.34 -42.05 -46.10
C GLN A 33 -12.39 -40.86 -46.47
N PRO A 34 -11.64 -40.23 -45.50
CA PRO A 34 -10.94 -40.88 -44.37
C PRO A 34 -10.82 -40.14 -42.99
N LEU A 35 -10.33 -40.90 -41.99
CA LEU A 35 -9.58 -40.53 -40.76
C LEU A 35 -10.18 -39.54 -39.74
N HIS A 36 -10.67 -40.05 -38.59
CA HIS A 36 -9.92 -39.98 -37.32
C HIS A 36 -10.64 -40.70 -36.17
N GLN A 37 -9.81 -41.26 -35.30
CA GLN A 37 -10.09 -42.25 -34.29
C GLN A 37 -10.15 -41.61 -32.88
N GLN A 38 -10.94 -42.24 -32.02
CA GLN A 38 -10.89 -42.27 -30.55
C GLN A 38 -11.57 -41.18 -29.71
N VAL A 39 -12.69 -41.60 -29.14
CA VAL A 39 -13.30 -41.13 -27.90
C VAL A 39 -12.36 -41.40 -26.72
N ARG A 40 -12.05 -40.36 -25.92
CA ARG A 40 -11.64 -40.48 -24.52
C ARG A 40 -12.40 -39.45 -23.68
N SER A 41 -12.91 -39.94 -22.57
CA SER A 41 -13.65 -39.28 -21.49
C SER A 41 -12.82 -38.26 -20.71
N THR A 42 -13.42 -37.17 -20.23
CA THR A 42 -13.10 -36.46 -18.96
C THR A 42 -14.18 -35.38 -18.71
N GLN A 43 -15.00 -35.46 -17.65
CA GLN A 43 -14.79 -35.14 -16.23
C GLN A 43 -15.46 -33.81 -15.83
N ASN A 44 -16.40 -33.94 -14.88
CA ASN A 44 -16.88 -32.97 -13.88
C ASN A 44 -16.34 -31.54 -13.97
N ALA A 45 -17.20 -30.61 -14.39
CA ALA A 45 -17.05 -29.20 -14.04
C ALA A 45 -17.47 -29.00 -12.57
N ASN A 46 -16.56 -29.32 -11.65
CA ASN A 46 -16.61 -28.81 -10.29
C ASN A 46 -16.48 -27.29 -10.35
N PHE A 47 -17.46 -26.58 -9.81
CA PHE A 47 -17.31 -25.18 -9.42
C PHE A 47 -16.33 -25.11 -8.23
N SER A 48 -15.04 -25.16 -8.53
CA SER A 48 -14.02 -24.73 -7.58
C SER A 48 -14.21 -23.24 -7.35
N ALA A 49 -14.70 -22.89 -6.17
CA ALA A 49 -14.61 -21.54 -5.65
C ALA A 49 -13.20 -21.01 -5.90
N ALA A 50 -13.10 -19.89 -6.62
CA ALA A 50 -11.83 -19.22 -6.87
C ALA A 50 -11.17 -18.95 -5.52
N GLN A 51 -10.11 -19.72 -5.23
CA GLN A 51 -9.22 -19.43 -4.13
C GLN A 51 -8.70 -18.00 -4.34
N PRO A 52 -8.65 -17.14 -3.30
CA PRO A 52 -8.01 -15.85 -3.42
C PRO A 52 -6.59 -16.11 -3.94
N GLN A 53 -6.28 -15.49 -5.08
CA GLN A 53 -5.00 -15.62 -5.76
C GLN A 53 -3.89 -15.53 -4.73
N GLN A 54 -3.06 -16.56 -4.66
CA GLN A 54 -1.81 -16.56 -3.94
C GLN A 54 -1.08 -15.28 -4.37
N GLN A 55 -1.08 -14.29 -3.48
CA GLN A 55 -0.21 -13.12 -3.62
C GLN A 55 1.18 -13.71 -3.80
N ALA A 56 1.78 -13.48 -4.97
CA ALA A 56 3.19 -13.78 -5.17
C ALA A 56 3.90 -13.26 -3.91
N TYR A 57 4.56 -14.16 -3.17
CA TYR A 57 5.23 -13.80 -1.93
C TYR A 57 6.35 -12.83 -2.29
N ILE A 58 6.02 -11.54 -2.31
CA ILE A 58 7.00 -10.48 -2.38
C ILE A 58 7.70 -10.57 -1.04
N ASN A 59 8.97 -10.94 -1.06
CA ASN A 59 9.78 -11.12 0.13
C ASN A 59 10.02 -9.73 0.74
N ARG A 60 9.04 -9.27 1.52
CA ARG A 60 9.02 -7.94 2.12
C ARG A 60 9.48 -8.01 3.55
N GLN A 61 10.17 -6.95 3.95
CA GLN A 61 10.52 -6.70 5.32
C GLN A 61 9.23 -6.59 6.15
N PHE A 62 8.27 -5.75 5.77
CA PHE A 62 7.07 -5.53 6.60
C PHE A 62 5.81 -6.18 6.01
N PRO A 63 4.90 -6.69 6.86
CA PRO A 63 3.53 -7.01 6.44
C PRO A 63 2.81 -5.78 5.85
N GLY A 64 1.82 -6.03 4.99
CA GLY A 64 1.04 -4.95 4.38
C GLY A 64 0.28 -4.08 5.38
N LYS A 65 -0.12 -4.66 6.52
CA LYS A 65 -0.78 -3.98 7.64
C LYS A 65 -0.25 -4.55 8.95
N PHE A 66 0.07 -3.70 9.91
CA PHE A 66 0.53 -4.13 11.24
C PHE A 66 0.19 -3.08 12.29
N SER A 67 0.40 -3.43 13.56
CA SER A 67 0.21 -2.53 14.67
C SER A 67 1.46 -2.50 15.57
N MET A 68 1.57 -1.45 16.36
CA MET A 68 2.54 -1.37 17.45
C MET A 68 1.85 -1.64 18.79
N TYR A 69 2.53 -2.39 19.65
CA TYR A 69 2.06 -2.81 20.96
C TYR A 69 3.06 -2.40 22.04
N SER A 70 2.57 -1.99 23.21
CA SER A 70 3.41 -1.81 24.39
C SER A 70 3.87 -3.16 24.94
N GLN A 71 5.10 -3.21 25.43
CA GLN A 71 5.52 -4.27 26.33
C GLN A 71 4.76 -4.09 27.66
N SER A 72 4.13 -5.16 28.16
CA SER A 72 3.36 -5.14 29.41
C SER A 72 4.18 -4.57 30.58
N GLY A 73 3.66 -3.56 31.28
CA GLY A 73 4.35 -2.91 32.42
C GLY A 73 4.33 -1.37 32.46
N GLY A 74 3.60 -0.70 31.56
CA GLY A 74 3.10 0.67 31.75
C GLY A 74 4.08 1.85 31.57
N PHE A 75 5.39 1.64 31.66
CA PHE A 75 6.39 2.73 31.58
C PHE A 75 7.59 2.43 30.66
N GLY A 76 7.45 1.41 29.81
CA GLY A 76 8.53 0.94 28.95
C GLY A 76 8.86 1.89 27.81
N THR A 77 10.14 1.92 27.45
CA THR A 77 10.66 2.50 26.19
C THR A 77 10.71 1.49 25.05
N THR A 78 10.22 0.27 25.28
CA THR A 78 10.26 -0.85 24.34
C THR A 78 8.84 -1.20 23.87
N TYR A 79 8.72 -1.37 22.56
CA TYR A 79 7.47 -1.68 21.86
C TYR A 79 7.71 -2.77 20.82
N TYR A 80 6.63 -3.40 20.37
CA TYR A 80 6.69 -4.45 19.36
C TYR A 80 5.84 -4.10 18.15
N LEU A 81 6.34 -4.39 16.95
CA LEU A 81 5.54 -4.37 15.72
C LEU A 81 5.15 -5.79 15.35
N GLY A 82 3.91 -5.96 14.92
CA GLY A 82 3.42 -7.23 14.37
C GLY A 82 1.99 -7.11 13.87
N GLU A 83 1.57 -8.07 13.06
CA GLU A 83 0.15 -8.17 12.66
C GLU A 83 -0.74 -8.42 13.89
N HIS A 84 -0.21 -9.16 14.87
CA HIS A 84 -0.88 -9.45 16.12
C HIS A 84 0.07 -9.27 17.31
N GLY A 85 -0.45 -8.85 18.47
CA GLY A 85 0.37 -8.59 19.67
C GLY A 85 1.05 -9.83 20.25
N SER A 86 0.57 -11.04 19.92
CA SER A 86 1.18 -12.31 20.34
C SER A 86 2.30 -12.80 19.44
N HIS A 87 2.49 -12.20 18.27
CA HIS A 87 3.49 -12.60 17.27
C HIS A 87 4.32 -11.38 16.86
N PRO A 88 5.21 -10.89 17.75
CA PRO A 88 6.06 -9.76 17.43
C PRO A 88 7.03 -10.12 16.31
N LEU A 89 7.18 -9.21 15.35
CA LEU A 89 8.13 -9.32 14.24
C LEU A 89 9.35 -8.43 14.46
N TYR A 90 9.15 -7.26 15.06
CA TYR A 90 10.19 -6.27 15.29
C TYR A 90 10.08 -5.67 16.68
N ILE A 91 11.23 -5.29 17.25
CA ILE A 91 11.31 -4.40 18.41
C ILE A 91 11.53 -2.97 17.97
N VAL A 92 10.84 -2.05 18.64
CA VAL A 92 11.08 -0.60 18.58
C VAL A 92 11.50 -0.14 19.97
N LYS A 93 12.63 0.56 20.05
CA LYS A 93 13.09 1.23 21.28
C LYS A 93 13.04 2.74 21.10
N THR A 94 12.55 3.43 22.11
CA THR A 94 12.56 4.90 22.16
C THR A 94 13.51 5.39 23.23
N HIS A 95 14.35 6.35 22.91
CA HIS A 95 15.29 6.94 23.85
C HIS A 95 14.93 8.39 24.16
N THR A 96 15.56 8.91 25.21
CA THR A 96 15.66 10.33 25.49
C THR A 96 17.00 10.84 24.97
N GLY A 97 17.04 12.09 24.48
CA GLY A 97 18.18 12.68 23.77
C GLY A 97 19.49 12.84 24.56
N TRP A 98 19.58 12.26 25.76
CA TRP A 98 20.80 12.22 26.58
C TRP A 98 21.49 10.85 26.58
N SER A 99 20.89 9.83 25.95
CA SER A 99 21.40 8.46 25.97
C SER A 99 22.53 8.18 24.97
N GLY A 100 22.85 9.13 24.07
CA GLY A 100 23.77 8.92 22.94
C GLY A 100 23.27 7.93 21.89
N SER A 101 22.07 7.38 22.06
CA SER A 101 21.38 6.51 21.10
C SER A 101 20.34 7.31 20.29
N PRO A 102 19.98 6.86 19.08
CA PRO A 102 18.90 7.49 18.32
C PRO A 102 17.59 7.52 19.13
N ASP A 103 16.78 8.57 18.95
CA ASP A 103 15.53 8.75 19.67
C ASP A 103 14.55 7.62 19.45
N VAL A 104 14.55 7.02 18.26
CA VAL A 104 13.80 5.79 17.96
C VAL A 104 14.71 4.86 17.18
N VAL A 105 14.76 3.60 17.60
CA VAL A 105 15.50 2.51 16.94
C VAL A 105 14.52 1.39 16.61
N LEU A 106 14.50 0.98 15.35
CA LEU A 106 13.80 -0.19 14.87
C LEU A 106 14.82 -1.32 14.66
N HIS A 107 14.61 -2.46 15.31
CA HIS A 107 15.46 -3.65 15.16
C HIS A 107 14.91 -4.55 14.05
N SER A 108 15.78 -5.37 13.46
CA SER A 108 15.42 -6.28 12.36
C SER A 108 14.70 -7.57 12.79
N GLY A 109 14.44 -7.74 14.08
CA GLY A 109 13.74 -8.89 14.63
C GLY A 109 13.10 -8.59 16.00
N PRO A 110 12.44 -9.58 16.61
CA PRO A 110 11.69 -9.41 17.84
C PRO A 110 12.56 -9.53 19.10
N SER A 111 13.89 -9.53 18.97
CA SER A 111 14.86 -9.62 20.07
C SER A 111 15.70 -8.36 20.17
N GLU A 112 16.09 -7.98 21.38
CA GLU A 112 16.98 -6.82 21.59
C GLU A 112 18.39 -7.03 21.02
N SER A 113 18.78 -8.29 20.83
CA SER A 113 20.04 -8.66 20.19
C SER A 113 20.00 -8.58 18.66
N SER A 114 18.81 -8.40 18.06
CA SER A 114 18.69 -8.22 16.62
C SER A 114 19.36 -6.91 16.20
N PRO A 115 20.11 -6.88 15.10
CA PRO A 115 20.78 -5.66 14.66
C PRO A 115 19.76 -4.55 14.31
N PRO A 116 20.13 -3.27 14.47
CA PRO A 116 19.29 -2.17 14.03
C PRO A 116 18.98 -2.27 12.53
N LEU A 117 17.71 -2.07 12.20
CA LEU A 117 17.20 -1.94 10.84
C LEU A 117 17.12 -0.47 10.41
N ALA A 118 16.83 0.43 11.35
CA ALA A 118 16.92 1.88 11.19
C ALA A 118 16.97 2.58 12.54
N GLY A 119 17.59 3.76 12.57
CA GLY A 119 17.56 4.69 13.69
C GLY A 119 17.05 6.06 13.24
N VAL A 120 16.49 6.85 14.14
CA VAL A 120 16.13 8.24 13.85
C VAL A 120 16.36 9.13 15.05
N SER A 121 17.07 10.23 14.83
CA SER A 121 17.50 11.18 15.84
C SER A 121 16.91 12.55 15.54
N ALA A 122 16.20 13.15 16.51
CA ALA A 122 15.76 14.53 16.39
C ALA A 122 16.98 15.45 16.35
N ASN A 123 16.92 16.47 15.49
CA ASN A 123 17.86 17.57 15.61
C ASN A 123 17.42 18.45 16.79
N THR A 124 18.32 18.75 17.71
CA THR A 124 18.01 19.57 18.90
C THR A 124 17.70 21.02 18.55
N LEU A 125 18.18 21.51 17.41
CA LEU A 125 18.07 22.90 16.96
C LEU A 125 16.93 23.13 15.95
N SER A 126 16.29 22.07 15.45
CA SER A 126 15.18 22.19 14.49
C SER A 126 14.09 21.16 14.75
N ARG A 127 12.93 21.30 14.12
CA ARG A 127 11.83 20.32 14.22
C ARG A 127 12.04 19.09 13.32
N SER A 128 13.18 19.04 12.62
CA SER A 128 13.59 17.98 11.70
C SER A 128 14.32 16.85 12.43
N ALA A 129 14.59 15.76 11.72
CA ALA A 129 15.33 14.61 12.23
C ALA A 129 16.27 14.06 11.15
N THR A 130 17.24 13.25 11.55
CA THR A 130 18.09 12.46 10.66
C THR A 130 17.76 11.00 10.87
N VAL A 131 17.56 10.28 9.77
CA VAL A 131 17.33 8.84 9.78
C VAL A 131 18.61 8.13 9.36
N GLU A 132 19.04 7.20 10.18
CA GLU A 132 20.18 6.33 9.94
C GLU A 132 19.68 5.00 9.37
N LEU A 133 20.14 4.66 8.17
CA LEU A 133 19.79 3.43 7.46
C LEU A 133 21.03 2.56 7.30
N PRO A 134 21.19 1.50 8.10
CA PRO A 134 22.24 0.50 7.89
C PRO A 134 22.19 -0.13 6.49
N PRO A 135 23.28 -0.79 6.05
CA PRO A 135 23.25 -1.60 4.84
C PRO A 135 22.14 -2.65 4.95
N LEU A 136 21.27 -2.74 3.95
CA LEU A 136 20.17 -3.69 3.96
C LEU A 136 20.58 -4.94 3.17
N PRO A 137 20.77 -6.11 3.81
CA PRO A 137 21.20 -7.34 3.14
C PRO A 137 20.26 -7.69 1.97
N GLY A 138 20.82 -8.12 0.83
CA GLY A 138 20.04 -8.47 -0.35
C GLY A 138 19.52 -7.30 -1.20
N SER A 139 19.61 -6.06 -0.71
CA SER A 139 19.19 -4.87 -1.48
C SER A 139 20.30 -4.21 -2.31
N GLY A 140 21.57 -4.56 -2.04
CA GLY A 140 22.75 -3.90 -2.62
C GLY A 140 22.98 -2.46 -2.14
N ARG A 141 22.20 -1.96 -1.17
CA ARG A 141 22.31 -0.59 -0.64
C ARG A 141 23.30 -0.52 0.52
N THR A 142 24.18 0.48 0.49
CA THR A 142 25.12 0.81 1.56
C THR A 142 24.44 1.59 2.69
N ALA A 143 25.13 1.77 3.81
CA ALA A 143 24.67 2.68 4.86
C ALA A 143 24.37 4.08 4.29
N ALA A 144 23.34 4.74 4.80
CA ALA A 144 23.01 6.12 4.44
C ALA A 144 22.39 6.87 5.63
N GLU A 145 22.55 8.19 5.61
CA GLU A 145 21.84 9.10 6.49
C GLU A 145 20.90 9.96 5.64
N GLU A 146 19.64 10.05 6.03
CA GLU A 146 18.60 10.73 5.26
C GLU A 146 17.85 11.75 6.10
N PRO A 147 17.67 12.99 5.61
CA PRO A 147 16.96 14.01 6.34
C PRO A 147 15.45 13.73 6.34
N LEU A 148 14.83 13.82 7.51
CA LEU A 148 13.39 13.99 7.69
C LEU A 148 13.12 15.46 8.01
N ALA A 149 12.85 16.23 6.97
CA ALA A 149 12.53 17.64 7.10
C ALA A 149 11.14 17.82 7.69
N PHE A 150 10.98 18.80 8.56
CA PHE A 150 9.67 19.24 9.02
C PHE A 150 9.37 20.64 8.49
N SER A 151 8.16 20.88 7.99
CA SER A 151 7.73 22.17 7.45
C SER A 151 6.35 22.56 8.00
N GLY A 152 6.13 23.84 8.33
CA GLY A 152 4.86 24.37 8.83
C GLY A 152 4.77 24.53 10.36
N PHE A 153 3.55 24.76 10.87
CA PHE A 153 3.30 25.08 12.29
C PHE A 153 2.67 23.91 13.07
N SER A 154 1.44 24.07 13.58
CA SER A 154 0.75 23.10 14.43
C SER A 154 0.36 21.80 13.71
N HIS A 155 0.16 21.85 12.39
CA HIS A 155 -0.14 20.70 11.52
C HIS A 155 0.84 20.59 10.35
N GLY A 156 2.12 20.79 10.64
CA GLY A 156 3.17 20.74 9.62
C GLY A 156 3.35 19.36 8.99
N THR A 157 4.01 19.32 7.84
CA THR A 157 4.31 18.09 7.11
C THR A 157 5.72 17.61 7.42
N PHE A 158 5.93 16.30 7.28
CA PHE A 158 7.27 15.72 7.30
C PHE A 158 7.62 15.18 5.93
N THR A 159 8.79 15.55 5.42
CA THR A 159 9.21 15.21 4.06
C THR A 159 10.56 14.50 4.11
N PHE A 160 10.69 13.44 3.33
CA PHE A 160 11.97 12.76 3.09
C PHE A 160 12.09 12.37 1.62
N SER A 161 13.32 12.08 1.20
CA SER A 161 13.60 11.50 -0.11
C SER A 161 14.42 10.23 0.06
N ILE A 162 14.16 9.23 -0.76
CA ILE A 162 14.87 7.95 -0.71
C ILE A 162 14.88 7.29 -2.09
N GLU A 163 15.83 6.40 -2.34
CA GLU A 163 15.84 5.58 -3.54
C GLU A 163 14.68 4.58 -3.55
N VAL A 164 14.02 4.46 -4.71
CA VAL A 164 12.92 3.52 -4.93
C VAL A 164 13.16 2.61 -6.12
N GLY A 165 12.53 1.44 -6.07
CA GLY A 165 12.61 0.41 -7.10
C GLY A 165 14.01 -0.18 -7.27
N SER A 166 14.15 -1.09 -8.24
CA SER A 166 15.42 -1.76 -8.53
C SER A 166 16.49 -0.81 -9.05
N VAL A 167 16.10 0.16 -9.87
CA VAL A 167 17.00 1.16 -10.48
C VAL A 167 17.50 2.20 -9.46
N GLY A 168 16.81 2.34 -8.32
CA GLY A 168 17.22 3.27 -7.28
C GLY A 168 16.98 4.74 -7.58
N ARG A 169 15.91 5.05 -8.30
CA ARG A 169 15.52 6.44 -8.55
C ARG A 169 15.19 7.11 -7.23
N ARG A 170 15.74 8.30 -6.98
CA ARG A 170 15.43 9.07 -5.77
C ARG A 170 14.08 9.76 -5.92
N GLU A 171 13.18 9.53 -4.98
CA GLU A 171 11.84 10.12 -4.95
C GLU A 171 11.53 10.74 -3.60
N SER A 172 10.63 11.71 -3.59
CA SER A 172 10.22 12.43 -2.37
C SER A 172 8.82 12.02 -1.91
N PHE A 173 8.67 11.98 -0.59
CA PHE A 173 7.45 11.57 0.09
C PHE A 173 7.11 12.55 1.21
N GLU A 174 5.82 12.74 1.47
CA GLU A 174 5.33 13.69 2.46
C GLU A 174 4.28 13.05 3.38
N TRP A 175 4.56 13.02 4.68
CA TRP A 175 3.57 12.74 5.71
C TRP A 175 2.70 13.99 5.93
N ARG A 176 1.40 13.82 5.72
CA ARG A 176 0.37 14.83 5.95
C ARG A 176 -0.61 14.35 6.99
N HIS A 177 -1.01 15.24 7.90
CA HIS A 177 -2.11 14.96 8.80
C HIS A 177 -3.40 14.77 7.99
N SER A 178 -4.22 13.78 8.35
CA SER A 178 -5.44 13.43 7.62
C SER A 178 -6.55 12.98 8.56
N HIS A 179 -7.78 13.27 8.16
CA HIS A 179 -9.03 12.75 8.73
C HIS A 179 -9.83 11.97 7.67
N GLY A 180 -9.18 11.62 6.56
CA GLY A 180 -9.81 10.95 5.42
C GLY A 180 -10.16 9.49 5.71
N ASN A 181 -11.01 8.92 4.87
CA ASN A 181 -11.49 7.54 4.97
C ASN A 181 -10.33 6.54 5.00
N GLU A 182 -9.20 6.83 4.34
CA GLU A 182 -8.00 6.00 4.34
C GLU A 182 -7.41 5.80 5.74
N VAL A 183 -7.53 6.81 6.62
CA VAL A 183 -7.07 6.74 8.02
C VAL A 183 -8.15 6.12 8.90
N ASP A 184 -9.41 6.50 8.69
CA ASP A 184 -10.55 5.97 9.48
C ASP A 184 -10.69 4.45 9.32
N SER A 185 -10.45 3.94 8.10
CA SER A 185 -10.45 2.51 7.77
C SER A 185 -9.40 1.67 8.52
N LEU A 186 -8.43 2.30 9.21
CA LEU A 186 -7.49 1.59 10.07
C LEU A 186 -8.14 1.04 11.35
N GLY A 187 -9.35 1.51 11.72
CA GLY A 187 -10.05 1.10 12.93
C GLY A 187 -9.42 1.67 14.21
N GLY A 188 -8.77 2.83 14.10
CA GLY A 188 -8.10 3.54 15.19
C GLY A 188 -8.79 4.87 15.52
N SER A 189 -7.98 5.91 15.70
CA SER A 189 -8.44 7.30 15.72
C SER A 189 -9.00 7.70 14.35
N SER A 190 -10.00 8.58 14.34
CA SER A 190 -10.55 9.22 13.12
C SER A 190 -9.61 10.27 12.52
N SER A 191 -8.44 10.45 13.15
CA SER A 191 -7.34 11.29 12.68
C SER A 191 -6.02 10.53 12.74
N GLY A 192 -5.10 10.91 11.87
CA GLY A 192 -3.80 10.27 11.76
C GLY A 192 -2.99 10.92 10.65
N TRP A 193 -2.12 10.13 10.03
CA TRP A 193 -1.22 10.59 8.99
C TRP A 193 -1.29 9.73 7.76
N LYS A 194 -1.08 10.36 6.61
CA LYS A 194 -0.93 9.68 5.33
C LYS A 194 0.39 10.06 4.68
N LEU A 195 1.05 9.09 4.08
CA LEU A 195 2.27 9.27 3.32
C LEU A 195 1.89 9.42 1.85
N VAL A 196 2.21 10.57 1.29
CA VAL A 196 1.92 10.92 -0.09
C VAL A 196 3.20 10.81 -0.90
N ARG A 197 3.15 10.11 -2.03
CA ARG A 197 4.22 10.07 -3.03
C ARG A 197 4.14 11.33 -3.89
N LEU A 198 5.23 12.10 -3.95
CA LEU A 198 5.23 13.39 -4.67
C LEU A 198 5.48 13.23 -6.17
N ALA A 199 6.05 12.10 -6.59
CA ALA A 199 6.23 11.72 -7.98
C ALA A 199 4.88 11.30 -8.61
N THR A 200 4.68 11.64 -9.88
CA THR A 200 3.45 11.32 -10.65
C THR A 200 3.66 10.28 -11.75
N ASP A 201 4.90 9.82 -11.93
CA ASP A 201 5.29 8.83 -12.91
C ASP A 201 5.29 7.40 -12.34
N ALA A 202 5.32 6.43 -13.25
CA ALA A 202 5.30 5.00 -12.91
C ALA A 202 6.47 4.62 -11.99
N PRO A 203 6.19 3.89 -10.88
CA PRO A 203 7.25 3.30 -10.07
C PRO A 203 8.07 2.33 -10.93
N GLY A 204 9.39 2.27 -10.70
CA GLY A 204 10.27 1.31 -11.36
C GLY A 204 10.86 1.73 -12.72
N GLY A 205 10.76 3.02 -13.09
CA GLY A 205 11.52 3.56 -14.23
C GLY A 205 10.92 3.31 -15.61
N GLN A 206 9.61 3.09 -15.71
CA GLN A 206 8.91 3.14 -17.00
C GLN A 206 8.95 4.59 -17.55
N GLY A 207 9.19 4.73 -18.85
CA GLY A 207 9.71 5.95 -19.48
C GLY A 207 8.93 7.25 -19.25
N LYS A 208 9.59 8.39 -19.49
CA LYS A 208 8.98 9.72 -19.47
C LYS A 208 7.71 9.73 -20.34
N GLY A 209 6.56 10.04 -19.74
CA GLY A 209 5.27 10.13 -20.44
C GLY A 209 4.22 9.10 -20.01
N SER A 210 4.59 8.05 -19.28
CA SER A 210 3.59 7.16 -18.67
C SER A 210 3.05 7.78 -17.37
N HIS A 211 1.80 8.22 -17.37
CA HIS A 211 1.09 8.56 -16.15
C HIS A 211 0.76 7.29 -15.37
N PHE A 212 1.24 7.21 -14.13
CA PHE A 212 0.88 6.11 -13.25
C PHE A 212 -0.47 6.39 -12.63
N VAL A 213 -1.49 5.66 -13.09
CA VAL A 213 -2.73 5.54 -12.33
C VAL A 213 -2.46 4.51 -11.24
N GLY A 214 -1.88 4.97 -10.13
CA GLY A 214 -1.71 4.12 -8.95
C GLY A 214 -3.06 3.60 -8.51
N GLY A 215 -3.21 2.29 -8.34
CA GLY A 215 -4.47 1.65 -7.92
C GLY A 215 -4.86 1.92 -6.46
N GLY A 216 -4.19 2.87 -5.80
CA GLY A 216 -4.43 3.24 -4.41
C GLY A 216 -5.23 4.55 -4.26
N PRO A 217 -5.61 4.90 -3.02
CA PRO A 217 -6.28 6.17 -2.74
C PRO A 217 -5.39 7.36 -3.10
N GLN A 218 -6.04 8.45 -3.51
CA GLN A 218 -5.37 9.71 -3.85
C GLN A 218 -5.66 10.78 -2.79
N SER A 219 -4.67 11.63 -2.55
CA SER A 219 -4.81 12.88 -1.81
C SER A 219 -5.61 13.90 -2.63
N SER A 220 -6.06 14.98 -1.99
CA SER A 220 -6.87 16.04 -2.63
C SER A 220 -6.16 16.73 -3.80
N ASP A 221 -4.84 16.68 -3.86
CA ASP A 221 -3.98 17.15 -4.94
C ASP A 221 -3.63 16.04 -5.96
N ALA A 222 -4.46 15.00 -6.05
CA ALA A 222 -4.35 13.85 -6.96
C ALA A 222 -3.05 13.04 -6.83
N LYS A 223 -2.31 13.21 -5.73
CA LYS A 223 -1.09 12.44 -5.45
C LYS A 223 -1.42 11.12 -4.77
N GLU A 224 -0.68 10.07 -5.12
CA GLU A 224 -0.88 8.74 -4.56
C GLU A 224 -0.59 8.71 -3.06
N VAL A 225 -1.48 8.09 -2.28
CA VAL A 225 -1.24 7.74 -0.88
C VAL A 225 -0.66 6.33 -0.81
N VAL A 226 0.54 6.21 -0.25
CA VAL A 226 1.35 4.98 -0.25
C VAL A 226 1.47 4.33 1.13
N ALA A 227 1.11 5.05 2.19
CA ALA A 227 0.96 4.49 3.53
C ALA A 227 0.06 5.38 4.39
N VAL A 228 -0.48 4.82 5.46
CA VAL A 228 -1.26 5.53 6.48
C VAL A 228 -0.95 5.00 7.86
N TRP A 229 -1.11 5.85 8.87
CA TRP A 229 -1.14 5.40 10.26
C TRP A 229 -2.08 6.23 11.13
N SER A 230 -2.59 5.62 12.20
CA SER A 230 -3.37 6.30 13.24
C SER A 230 -3.07 5.72 14.62
N ASN A 231 -3.32 6.52 15.66
CA ASN A 231 -3.29 6.03 17.03
C ASN A 231 -4.41 4.99 17.22
N ALA A 232 -4.16 3.94 17.99
CA ALA A 232 -5.21 2.98 18.36
C ALA A 232 -6.11 3.59 19.46
N ARG A 233 -7.42 3.37 19.38
CA ARG A 233 -8.40 3.97 20.31
C ARG A 233 -9.01 2.99 21.32
N MET A 234 -9.18 1.72 20.93
CA MET A 234 -9.97 0.73 21.69
C MET A 234 -9.11 -0.40 22.29
N SER A 235 -7.84 -0.13 22.60
CA SER A 235 -6.92 -1.15 23.11
C SER A 235 -6.00 -0.58 24.17
N MET A 236 -5.79 -1.33 25.25
CA MET A 236 -4.89 -0.92 26.33
C MET A 236 -3.40 -1.12 25.95
N SER A 237 -3.11 -2.09 25.08
CA SER A 237 -1.74 -2.44 24.70
C SER A 237 -1.39 -2.02 23.28
N LYS A 238 -2.35 -1.98 22.35
CA LYS A 238 -2.12 -1.49 20.99
C LYS A 238 -2.08 0.04 21.00
N LEU A 239 -1.04 0.62 20.41
CA LEU A 239 -0.77 2.06 20.45
C LEU A 239 -1.00 2.74 19.09
N PHE A 240 -0.76 2.02 18.01
CA PHE A 240 -0.66 2.57 16.67
C PHE A 240 -0.99 1.50 15.62
N ASN A 241 -1.67 1.89 14.55
CA ASN A 241 -1.97 1.06 13.38
C ASN A 241 -1.28 1.65 12.16
N PHE A 242 -0.69 0.81 11.32
CA PHE A 242 -0.06 1.20 10.07
C PHE A 242 -0.51 0.30 8.93
N GLN A 243 -0.65 0.87 7.75
CA GLN A 243 -0.93 0.12 6.54
C GLN A 243 -0.22 0.75 5.34
N PHE A 244 0.41 -0.10 4.52
CA PHE A 244 0.84 0.26 3.18
C PHE A 244 -0.35 0.28 2.22
N LEU A 245 -0.35 1.25 1.30
CA LEU A 245 -1.39 1.43 0.28
C LEU A 245 -0.74 1.68 -1.09
N GLY A 246 -1.53 1.60 -2.17
CA GLY A 246 -1.04 1.90 -3.52
C GLY A 246 0.27 1.18 -3.88
N SER A 247 1.21 1.90 -4.48
CA SER A 247 2.56 1.40 -4.81
C SER A 247 3.38 0.98 -3.58
N GLY A 248 3.03 1.44 -2.38
CA GLY A 248 3.64 0.99 -1.13
C GLY A 248 3.32 -0.47 -0.79
N VAL A 249 2.10 -0.93 -1.11
CA VAL A 249 1.69 -2.33 -0.86
C VAL A 249 1.95 -3.24 -2.05
N THR A 250 2.57 -2.78 -3.13
CA THR A 250 3.03 -3.64 -4.24
C THR A 250 4.50 -4.02 -4.11
N GLY A 251 5.28 -3.35 -3.25
CA GLY A 251 6.72 -3.56 -3.13
C GLY A 251 7.52 -2.90 -4.25
N ALA A 252 6.86 -2.22 -5.20
CA ALA A 252 7.53 -1.54 -6.31
C ALA A 252 8.45 -0.39 -5.86
N LEU A 253 8.17 0.19 -4.69
CA LEU A 253 9.01 1.22 -4.08
C LEU A 253 10.28 0.65 -3.40
N GLY A 254 10.32 -0.65 -3.13
CA GLY A 254 11.47 -1.35 -2.57
C GLY A 254 11.58 -1.33 -1.04
N GLU A 255 12.42 -2.23 -0.51
CA GLU A 255 12.52 -2.50 0.93
C GLU A 255 13.11 -1.33 1.73
N ARG A 256 14.12 -0.63 1.19
CA ARG A 256 14.71 0.54 1.84
C ARG A 256 13.68 1.66 2.01
N TRP A 257 12.82 1.87 1.02
CA TRP A 257 11.70 2.80 1.15
C TRP A 257 10.71 2.34 2.24
N ALA A 258 10.40 1.05 2.32
CA ALA A 258 9.49 0.53 3.33
C ALA A 258 10.03 0.76 4.75
N VAL A 259 11.33 0.49 4.99
CA VAL A 259 12.02 0.82 6.25
C VAL A 259 11.91 2.31 6.56
N MET A 260 12.18 3.16 5.56
CA MET A 260 12.10 4.61 5.70
C MET A 260 10.69 5.10 6.07
N ALA A 261 9.65 4.54 5.45
CA ALA A 261 8.26 4.86 5.75
C ALA A 261 7.89 4.48 7.19
N VAL A 262 8.30 3.29 7.66
CA VAL A 262 7.99 2.81 9.01
C VAL A 262 8.73 3.61 10.08
N ILE A 263 10.04 3.80 9.95
CA ILE A 263 10.83 4.53 10.96
C ILE A 263 10.40 5.99 11.10
N THR A 264 10.03 6.65 10.00
CA THR A 264 9.54 8.03 10.04
C THR A 264 8.14 8.12 10.65
N ALA A 265 7.24 7.15 10.41
CA ALA A 265 5.96 7.07 11.11
C ALA A 265 6.14 6.91 12.63
N LEU A 266 7.04 6.01 13.05
CA LEU A 266 7.38 5.82 14.46
C LEU A 266 7.94 7.09 15.11
N ARG A 267 8.78 7.84 14.38
CA ARG A 267 9.32 9.13 14.86
C ARG A 267 8.22 10.15 15.10
N ILE A 268 7.26 10.25 14.19
CA ILE A 268 6.13 11.19 14.32
C ILE A 268 5.27 10.78 15.51
N TRP A 269 4.94 9.49 15.63
CA TRP A 269 4.20 8.97 16.78
C TRP A 269 4.91 9.27 18.11
N ASP A 270 6.21 9.03 18.21
CA ASP A 270 6.99 9.29 19.43
C ASP A 270 7.01 10.79 19.77
N LYS A 271 7.13 11.66 18.75
CA LYS A 271 7.02 13.12 18.89
C LYS A 271 5.69 13.51 19.54
N GLU A 272 4.59 13.01 19.01
CA GLU A 272 3.25 13.36 19.49
C GLU A 272 2.99 12.79 20.88
N ARG A 273 3.44 11.56 21.16
CA ARG A 273 3.34 10.93 22.48
C ARG A 273 4.07 11.75 23.54
N LYS A 274 5.31 12.16 23.27
CA LYS A 274 6.10 13.02 24.16
C LYS A 274 5.45 14.38 24.36
N ALA A 275 4.94 15.01 23.29
CA ALA A 275 4.22 16.29 23.38
C ALA A 275 2.93 16.19 24.22
N ARG A 276 2.13 15.13 24.06
CA ARG A 276 0.93 14.89 24.90
C ARG A 276 1.29 14.66 26.36
N SER A 277 2.37 13.92 26.62
CA SER A 277 2.84 13.66 27.99
C SER A 277 3.31 14.95 28.67
N ALA A 278 4.00 15.83 27.93
CA ALA A 278 4.45 17.12 28.45
C ALA A 278 3.29 18.11 28.69
N ALA A 279 2.21 18.04 27.90
CA ALA A 279 1.03 18.89 28.09
C ALA A 279 0.12 18.44 29.24
N ALA A 280 0.28 17.21 29.73
CA ALA A 280 -0.48 16.64 30.84
C ALA A 280 0.23 16.73 32.19
N ALA A 281 1.50 17.16 32.21
CA ALA A 281 2.32 17.38 33.39
C ALA A 281 2.23 18.84 33.85
#